data_AF-X1EZQ5-F1
#
_entry.id   AF-X1EZQ5-F1
#
_cell.length_a   1.000
_cell.length_b   1.000
_cell.length_c   1.000
_cell.angle_alpha   90.00
_cell.angle_beta   90.00
_cell.angle_gamma   90.00
#
_symmetry.space_group_name_H-M   'P 1'
#
loop_
_entity.id
_entity.type
_entity.pdbx_description
1 polymer ?
#
loop_
_entity_poly.entity_id
_entity_poly.type
_entity_poly.pdbx_seq_one_letter_code
_entity_poly.pdbx_strand_id
1 'polypeptide(L)'
;PEKVEFNADRSLHYKNTLKATKELNEFATKLKIPLLFETSCLTESRMGKDGEKRIFFWDQPSPLNIEEIANKNDLNLVQDFAHMSTWIPTSDRKKRLKILKEFSGKLKPYTKLIHIGSLDPSSIGYDTDNGLTKKEIENGNFPNWQEVQELLKDLNKKNMLAICEPQIELKNHLWHYKKLRKLVRNL
;
A
#
# COMPACT_ATOMS: atom_id res chain seq x y z
N PRO A 1 5.27 16.93 22.61
CA PRO A 1 5.88 17.54 21.41
C PRO A 1 6.16 16.43 20.41
N GLU A 2 5.86 16.58 19.13
CA GLU A 2 6.23 15.56 18.13
C GLU A 2 7.75 15.59 17.94
N LYS A 3 8.39 14.42 18.06
CA LYS A 3 9.82 14.27 17.81
C LYS A 3 10.00 13.57 16.48
N VAL A 4 10.65 14.26 15.54
CA VAL A 4 10.98 13.72 14.22
C VAL A 4 12.33 13.01 14.34
N GLU A 5 12.35 11.70 14.11
CA GLU A 5 13.57 10.90 14.06
C GLU A 5 13.86 10.50 12.61
N PHE A 6 14.96 11.02 12.06
CA PHE A 6 15.47 10.59 10.76
C PHE A 6 16.42 9.40 10.97
N ASN A 7 16.14 8.27 10.30
CA ASN A 7 17.04 7.12 10.36
C ASN A 7 18.37 7.46 9.65
N ALA A 8 19.47 7.44 10.41
CA ALA A 8 20.73 8.10 10.06
C ALA A 8 21.64 7.36 9.04
N ASP A 9 21.26 6.19 8.50
CA ASP A 9 21.99 5.59 7.38
C ASP A 9 21.07 4.80 6.43
N ARG A 10 20.69 5.49 5.35
CA ARG A 10 19.83 5.01 4.26
C ARG A 10 20.38 3.76 3.57
N SER A 11 21.70 3.67 3.42
CA SER A 11 22.35 2.54 2.74
C SER A 11 22.24 1.28 3.60
N LEU A 12 22.44 1.42 4.91
CA LEU A 12 22.38 0.31 5.84
C LEU A 12 20.96 -0.24 6.01
N HIS A 13 19.96 0.63 6.20
CA HIS A 13 18.56 0.19 6.33
C HIS A 13 18.07 -0.55 5.08
N TYR A 14 18.32 0.00 3.90
CA TYR A 14 17.97 -0.65 2.63
C TYR A 14 18.65 -2.02 2.45
N LYS A 15 19.97 -2.10 2.73
CA LYS A 15 20.71 -3.37 2.68
C LYS A 15 20.16 -4.40 3.66
N ASN A 16 19.80 -3.97 4.87
CA ASN A 16 19.22 -4.85 5.88
C ASN A 16 17.84 -5.35 5.45
N THR A 17 16.99 -4.48 4.89
CA THR A 17 15.68 -4.89 4.36
C THR A 17 15.83 -5.89 3.20
N LEU A 18 16.74 -5.64 2.26
CA LEU A 18 17.05 -6.58 1.17
C LEU A 18 17.51 -7.94 1.70
N LYS A 19 18.43 -7.94 2.67
CA LYS A 19 18.94 -9.17 3.29
C LYS A 19 17.84 -9.92 4.04
N ALA A 20 17.10 -9.22 4.90
CA ALA A 20 16.05 -9.82 5.72
C ALA A 20 14.91 -10.39 4.85
N THR A 21 14.47 -9.66 3.84
CA THR A 21 13.41 -10.15 2.93
C THR A 21 13.87 -11.36 2.12
N LYS A 22 15.14 -11.42 1.70
CA LYS A 22 15.72 -12.60 1.06
C LYS A 22 15.70 -13.82 1.98
N GLU A 23 16.24 -13.68 3.19
CA GLU A 23 16.31 -14.77 4.18
C GLU A 23 14.90 -15.28 4.55
N LEU A 24 13.94 -14.36 4.71
CA LEU A 24 12.53 -14.70 4.96
C LEU A 24 11.90 -15.42 3.76
N ASN A 25 12.16 -14.98 2.53
CA ASN A 25 11.61 -15.64 1.34
C ASN A 25 12.18 -17.06 1.15
N GLU A 26 13.48 -17.24 1.38
CA GLU A 26 14.12 -18.55 1.35
C GLU A 26 13.53 -19.49 2.41
N PHE A 27 13.27 -18.98 3.61
CA PHE A 27 12.62 -19.73 4.68
C PHE A 27 11.16 -20.09 4.32
N ALA A 28 10.37 -19.13 3.85
CA ALA A 28 8.99 -19.35 3.42
C ALA A 28 8.90 -20.36 2.26
N THR A 29 9.82 -20.30 1.31
CA THR A 29 9.94 -21.25 0.20
C THR A 29 10.21 -22.68 0.68
N LYS A 30 11.12 -22.86 1.66
CA LYS A 30 11.36 -24.18 2.29
C LYS A 30 10.10 -24.76 2.92
N LEU A 31 9.25 -23.90 3.50
CA LEU A 31 7.97 -24.26 4.07
C LEU A 31 6.82 -24.35 3.05
N LYS A 32 7.07 -24.02 1.77
CA LYS A 32 6.05 -23.92 0.71
C LYS A 32 4.93 -22.93 1.06
N ILE A 33 5.27 -21.85 1.76
CA ILE A 33 4.37 -20.75 2.11
C ILE A 33 4.74 -19.55 1.24
N PRO A 34 3.79 -18.90 0.53
CA PRO A 34 4.08 -17.69 -0.20
C PRO A 34 4.33 -16.53 0.77
N LEU A 35 5.50 -15.89 0.67
CA LEU A 35 5.75 -14.61 1.32
C LEU A 35 5.16 -13.49 0.46
N LEU A 36 4.31 -12.66 1.07
CA LEU A 36 3.79 -11.45 0.46
C LEU A 36 4.46 -10.23 1.11
N PHE A 37 5.09 -9.39 0.31
CA PHE A 37 5.70 -8.15 0.76
C PHE A 37 4.82 -6.97 0.36
N GLU A 38 4.33 -6.23 1.33
CA GLU A 38 3.39 -5.13 1.13
C GLU A 38 4.07 -3.79 0.96
N THR A 39 3.53 -2.96 0.07
CA THR A 39 3.92 -1.55 -0.06
C THR A 39 3.54 -0.77 1.20
N SER A 40 4.46 -0.05 1.84
CA SER A 40 4.20 0.72 3.07
C SER A 40 3.91 2.21 2.82
N CYS A 41 3.27 2.89 3.77
CA CYS A 41 3.10 4.34 3.73
C CYS A 41 4.44 5.12 3.80
N LEU A 42 4.45 6.37 3.35
CA LEU A 42 5.63 7.27 3.41
C LEU A 42 6.02 7.58 4.85
N THR A 43 5.03 7.76 5.73
CA THR A 43 5.27 8.03 7.14
C THR A 43 4.36 7.19 8.00
N GLU A 44 4.94 6.62 9.06
CA GLU A 44 4.18 5.91 10.07
C GLU A 44 4.33 6.65 11.40
N SER A 45 3.21 6.98 12.04
CA SER A 45 3.26 7.48 13.41
C SER A 45 3.12 6.33 14.38
N ARG A 46 4.10 6.13 15.26
CA ARG A 46 4.00 5.17 16.37
C ARG A 46 3.99 5.90 17.70
N MET A 47 3.22 5.38 18.64
CA MET A 47 3.31 5.81 20.03
C MET A 47 4.58 5.22 20.66
N GLY A 48 5.42 6.08 21.21
CA GLY A 48 6.56 5.69 22.04
C GLY A 48 6.09 5.10 23.37
N LYS A 49 6.98 4.38 24.06
CA LYS A 49 6.72 3.80 25.39
C LYS A 49 6.42 4.85 26.47
N ASP A 50 6.79 6.10 26.20
CA ASP A 50 6.63 7.31 26.99
C ASP A 50 5.34 8.09 26.65
N GLY A 51 4.53 7.58 25.71
CA GLY A 51 3.35 8.30 25.22
C GLY A 51 3.68 9.40 24.21
N GLU A 52 4.94 9.55 23.77
CA GLU A 52 5.30 10.50 22.72
C GLU A 52 4.92 9.96 21.35
N LYS A 53 4.28 10.79 20.52
CA LYS A 53 4.03 10.44 19.11
C LYS A 53 5.34 10.59 18.33
N ARG A 54 5.87 9.48 17.83
CA ARG A 54 7.07 9.42 16.99
C ARG A 54 6.64 9.27 15.54
N ILE A 55 7.07 10.19 14.69
CA ILE A 55 6.83 10.13 13.25
C ILE A 55 8.06 9.50 12.61
N PHE A 56 7.88 8.31 12.08
CA PHE A 56 8.88 7.63 11.26
C PHE A 56 8.65 8.07 9.83
N PHE A 57 9.62 8.79 9.28
CA PHE A 57 9.72 8.92 7.83
C PHE A 57 10.34 7.62 7.34
N TRP A 58 9.54 6.78 6.68
CA TRP A 58 10.10 5.70 5.91
C TRP A 58 10.84 6.36 4.76
N ASP A 59 12.17 6.40 4.87
CA ASP A 59 13.08 6.86 3.81
C ASP A 59 13.12 5.82 2.67
N GLN A 60 11.93 5.32 2.28
CA GLN A 60 11.57 4.38 1.22
C GLN A 60 11.47 2.90 1.64
N PRO A 61 10.67 2.10 0.92
CA PRO A 61 10.92 1.90 -0.49
C PRO A 61 9.98 2.72 -1.39
N SER A 62 10.60 3.47 -2.30
CA SER A 62 9.90 4.17 -3.36
C SER A 62 9.46 3.08 -4.31
N PRO A 63 8.51 3.35 -5.20
CA PRO A 63 8.15 2.42 -6.25
C PRO A 63 9.37 1.76 -6.93
N LEU A 64 10.48 2.50 -7.07
CA LEU A 64 11.73 2.03 -7.67
C LEU A 64 12.50 1.03 -6.79
N ASN A 65 12.51 1.21 -5.48
CA ASN A 65 13.19 0.29 -4.56
C ASN A 65 12.37 -0.99 -4.35
N ILE A 66 11.03 -0.92 -4.37
CA ILE A 66 10.16 -2.10 -4.22
C ILE A 66 10.30 -3.02 -5.43
N GLU A 67 10.31 -2.45 -6.64
CA GLU A 67 10.55 -3.23 -7.86
C GLU A 67 11.90 -3.95 -7.80
N GLU A 68 12.96 -3.26 -7.38
CA GLU A 68 14.29 -3.85 -7.22
C GLU A 68 14.31 -4.96 -6.16
N ILE A 69 13.72 -4.72 -4.97
CA ILE A 69 13.61 -5.71 -3.90
C ILE A 69 12.84 -6.94 -4.40
N ALA A 70 11.71 -6.74 -5.07
CA ALA A 70 10.88 -7.83 -5.58
C ALA A 70 11.62 -8.68 -6.62
N ASN A 71 12.29 -8.02 -7.56
CA ASN A 71 13.05 -8.68 -8.61
C ASN A 71 14.26 -9.44 -8.05
N LYS A 72 15.05 -8.82 -7.15
CA LYS A 72 16.27 -9.44 -6.61
C LYS A 72 16.00 -10.62 -5.68
N ASN A 73 14.85 -10.60 -5.00
CA ASN A 73 14.53 -11.60 -3.98
C ASN A 73 13.40 -12.55 -4.39
N ASP A 74 12.92 -12.48 -5.64
CA ASP A 74 11.79 -13.28 -6.15
C ASP A 74 10.56 -13.21 -5.23
N LEU A 75 10.19 -11.99 -4.83
CA LEU A 75 9.09 -11.77 -3.90
C LEU A 75 7.77 -11.58 -4.63
N ASN A 76 6.72 -12.09 -3.99
CA ASN A 76 5.36 -11.71 -4.32
C ASN A 76 5.00 -10.42 -3.58
N LEU A 77 4.35 -9.49 -4.28
CA LEU A 77 3.96 -8.21 -3.71
C LEU A 77 2.47 -8.15 -3.37
N VAL A 78 2.18 -7.38 -2.31
CA VAL A 78 0.89 -6.74 -2.09
C VAL A 78 1.01 -5.27 -2.48
N GLN A 79 0.15 -4.81 -3.39
CA GLN A 79 -0.01 -3.38 -3.65
C GLN A 79 -1.13 -2.83 -2.76
N ASP A 80 -0.79 -1.95 -1.83
CA ASP A 80 -1.77 -1.18 -1.08
C ASP A 80 -1.94 0.21 -1.71
N PHE A 81 -3.13 0.48 -2.24
CA PHE A 81 -3.39 1.76 -2.91
C PHE A 81 -3.42 2.96 -1.97
N ALA A 82 -3.77 2.81 -0.70
CA ALA A 82 -3.73 3.90 0.28
C ALA A 82 -2.27 4.26 0.58
N HIS A 83 -1.43 3.27 0.90
CA HIS A 83 0.00 3.41 1.14
C HIS A 83 0.70 4.05 -0.06
N MET A 84 0.52 3.49 -1.25
CA MET A 84 1.13 4.01 -2.47
C MET A 84 0.69 5.45 -2.78
N SER A 85 -0.55 5.81 -2.41
CA SER A 85 -1.04 7.18 -2.58
C SER A 85 -0.31 8.20 -1.71
N THR A 86 0.24 7.78 -0.56
CA THR A 86 1.03 8.67 0.32
C THR A 86 2.35 9.10 -0.32
N TRP A 87 2.87 8.34 -1.30
CA TRP A 87 4.14 8.65 -1.97
C TRP A 87 4.03 9.72 -3.04
N ILE A 88 2.81 10.16 -3.40
CA ILE A 88 2.57 11.01 -4.56
C ILE A 88 2.38 12.46 -4.12
N PRO A 89 3.37 13.35 -4.30
CA PRO A 89 3.35 14.71 -3.77
C PRO A 89 2.54 15.65 -4.68
N THR A 90 1.26 15.36 -4.88
CA THR A 90 0.36 16.22 -5.65
C THR A 90 -1.06 16.21 -5.09
N SER A 91 -1.68 17.38 -5.04
CA SER A 91 -3.10 17.55 -4.71
C SER A 91 -4.03 17.37 -5.93
N ASP A 92 -3.48 17.37 -7.15
CA ASP A 92 -4.25 17.11 -8.36
C ASP A 92 -4.63 15.62 -8.42
N ARG A 93 -5.92 15.34 -8.26
CA ARG A 93 -6.48 13.99 -8.25
C ARG A 93 -6.21 13.21 -9.54
N LYS A 94 -6.31 13.86 -10.71
CA LYS A 94 -6.07 13.21 -12.01
C LYS A 94 -4.58 12.89 -12.17
N LYS A 95 -3.72 13.83 -11.80
CA LYS A 95 -2.26 13.61 -11.80
C LYS A 95 -1.88 12.50 -10.82
N ARG A 96 -2.50 12.47 -9.63
CA ARG A 96 -2.29 11.43 -8.62
C ARG A 96 -2.68 10.04 -9.15
N LEU A 97 -3.87 9.92 -9.75
CA LEU A 97 -4.31 8.66 -10.38
C LEU A 97 -3.38 8.20 -11.48
N LYS A 98 -2.92 9.11 -12.35
CA LYS A 98 -1.96 8.78 -13.41
C LYS A 98 -0.66 8.22 -12.83
N ILE A 99 -0.08 8.86 -11.83
CA ILE A 99 1.16 8.40 -11.18
C ILE A 99 0.94 7.05 -10.47
N LEU A 100 -0.18 6.88 -9.77
CA LEU A 100 -0.51 5.61 -9.12
C LEU A 100 -0.63 4.48 -10.15
N LYS A 101 -1.30 4.71 -11.28
CA LYS A 101 -1.36 3.74 -12.40
C LYS A 101 0.02 3.37 -12.93
N GLU A 102 0.90 4.35 -13.10
CA GLU A 102 2.28 4.12 -13.55
C GLU A 102 3.06 3.24 -12.57
N PHE A 103 2.95 3.51 -11.26
CA PHE A 103 3.59 2.68 -10.22
C PHE A 103 3.00 1.28 -10.16
N SER A 104 1.66 1.18 -10.14
CA SER A 104 0.98 -0.10 -10.11
C SER A 104 1.30 -0.95 -11.33
N GLY A 105 1.42 -0.34 -12.50
CA GLY A 105 1.85 -1.00 -13.74
C GLY A 105 3.25 -1.60 -13.65
N LYS A 106 4.21 -0.90 -13.04
CA LYS A 106 5.58 -1.41 -12.81
C LYS A 106 5.61 -2.59 -11.84
N LEU A 107 4.81 -2.55 -10.78
CA LEU A 107 4.75 -3.61 -9.76
C LEU A 107 3.88 -4.80 -10.20
N LYS A 108 3.05 -4.65 -11.24
CA LYS A 108 2.13 -5.66 -11.76
C LYS A 108 2.78 -7.04 -11.99
N PRO A 109 4.03 -7.20 -12.48
CA PRO A 109 4.69 -8.51 -12.63
C PRO A 109 4.77 -9.33 -11.34
N TYR A 110 5.03 -8.67 -10.22
CA TYR A 110 5.30 -9.29 -8.92
C TYR A 110 4.05 -9.38 -8.03
N THR A 111 2.98 -8.68 -8.39
CA THR A 111 1.80 -8.52 -7.53
C THR A 111 0.92 -9.77 -7.52
N LYS A 112 0.57 -10.25 -6.32
CA LYS A 112 -0.39 -11.34 -6.09
C LYS A 112 -1.66 -10.87 -5.39
N LEU A 113 -1.56 -9.80 -4.61
CA LEU A 113 -2.66 -9.25 -3.81
C LEU A 113 -2.69 -7.73 -3.97
N ILE A 114 -3.89 -7.16 -3.94
CA ILE A 114 -4.12 -5.73 -3.88
C ILE A 114 -4.94 -5.44 -2.64
N HIS A 115 -4.47 -4.52 -1.82
CA HIS A 115 -5.24 -3.91 -0.75
C HIS A 115 -5.92 -2.64 -1.26
N ILE A 116 -7.23 -2.57 -1.02
CA ILE A 116 -8.10 -1.48 -1.41
C ILE A 116 -8.46 -0.71 -0.14
N GLY A 117 -7.67 0.32 0.13
CA GLY A 117 -7.94 1.36 1.10
C GLY A 117 -8.06 2.73 0.43
N SER A 118 -8.29 3.75 1.24
CA SER A 118 -8.28 5.14 0.80
C SER A 118 -7.44 6.02 1.73
N LEU A 119 -6.88 7.08 1.15
CA LEU A 119 -6.12 8.12 1.82
C LEU A 119 -7.00 9.36 1.99
N ASP A 120 -7.12 9.84 3.22
CA ASP A 120 -7.70 11.14 3.52
C ASP A 120 -6.77 12.27 3.01
N PRO A 121 -7.25 13.22 2.18
CA PRO A 121 -6.43 14.33 1.68
C PRO A 121 -5.83 15.22 2.77
N SER A 122 -6.42 15.23 3.97
CA SER A 122 -5.90 15.96 5.14
C SER A 122 -4.76 15.22 5.85
N SER A 123 -4.57 13.94 5.54
CA SER A 123 -3.60 13.05 6.20
C SER A 123 -2.49 12.60 5.25
N ILE A 124 -2.04 13.50 4.36
CA ILE A 124 -0.95 13.21 3.41
C ILE A 124 0.29 12.72 4.17
N GLY A 125 0.72 11.50 3.85
CA GLY A 125 1.87 10.84 4.44
C GLY A 125 1.51 9.74 5.42
N TYR A 126 0.35 9.82 6.07
CA TYR A 126 -0.09 8.85 7.07
C TYR A 126 -0.94 7.77 6.45
N ASP A 127 -0.78 6.57 6.98
CA ASP A 127 -1.78 5.55 6.78
C ASP A 127 -3.04 5.90 7.60
N THR A 128 -4.17 5.93 6.91
CA THR A 128 -5.48 6.18 7.53
C THR A 128 -6.38 4.95 7.51
N ASP A 129 -5.96 3.87 6.81
CA ASP A 129 -6.73 2.62 6.59
C ASP A 129 -8.23 2.86 6.37
N ASN A 130 -8.55 3.95 5.70
CA ASN A 130 -9.92 4.37 5.58
C ASN A 130 -10.59 3.47 4.55
N GLY A 131 -11.78 2.98 4.91
CA GLY A 131 -12.66 2.35 3.93
C GLY A 131 -13.02 3.28 2.77
N LEU A 132 -13.68 2.72 1.77
CA LEU A 132 -14.31 3.48 0.68
C LEU A 132 -15.83 3.55 0.90
N THR A 133 -16.29 3.89 2.10
CA THR A 133 -17.72 4.12 2.32
C THR A 133 -18.16 5.43 1.66
N LYS A 134 -19.47 5.66 1.66
CA LYS A 134 -20.05 6.91 1.14
C LYS A 134 -19.44 8.14 1.83
N LYS A 135 -19.22 8.09 3.15
CA LYS A 135 -18.68 9.20 3.93
C LYS A 135 -17.24 9.53 3.53
N GLU A 136 -16.37 8.53 3.41
CA GLU A 136 -14.97 8.77 3.01
C GLU A 136 -14.88 9.31 1.58
N ILE A 137 -15.75 8.83 0.67
CA ILE A 137 -15.82 9.34 -0.70
C ILE A 137 -16.30 10.79 -0.72
N GLU A 138 -17.31 11.15 0.08
CA GLU A 138 -17.79 12.53 0.22
C GLU A 138 -16.74 13.46 0.82
N ASN A 139 -15.89 12.96 1.71
CA ASN A 139 -14.74 13.68 2.25
C ASN A 139 -13.59 13.86 1.24
N GLY A 140 -13.71 13.30 0.03
CA GLY A 140 -12.72 13.43 -1.03
C GLY A 140 -11.56 12.44 -0.94
N ASN A 141 -11.69 11.36 -0.15
CA ASN A 141 -10.66 10.33 -0.04
C ASN A 141 -10.26 9.76 -1.41
N PHE A 142 -9.02 9.31 -1.49
CA PHE A 142 -8.41 8.81 -2.72
C PHE A 142 -7.71 7.46 -2.51
N PRO A 143 -7.89 6.46 -3.38
CA PRO A 143 -8.83 6.45 -4.52
C PRO A 143 -10.30 6.26 -4.07
N ASN A 144 -11.24 6.61 -4.93
CA ASN A 144 -12.65 6.23 -4.81
C ASN A 144 -12.97 4.96 -5.64
N TRP A 145 -14.20 4.45 -5.58
CA TRP A 145 -14.57 3.22 -6.29
C TRP A 145 -14.39 3.26 -7.82
N GLN A 146 -14.61 4.41 -8.46
CA GLN A 146 -14.44 4.53 -9.91
C GLN A 146 -12.95 4.44 -10.27
N GLU A 147 -12.09 5.07 -9.48
CA GLU A 147 -10.65 5.06 -9.67
C GLU A 147 -10.03 3.71 -9.32
N VAL A 148 -10.54 3.04 -8.28
CA VAL A 148 -10.22 1.64 -7.99
C VAL A 148 -10.59 0.75 -9.18
N GLN A 149 -11.76 0.97 -9.80
CA GLN A 149 -12.15 0.21 -10.98
C GLN A 149 -11.17 0.43 -12.15
N GLU A 150 -10.73 1.66 -12.36
CA GLU A 150 -9.73 1.96 -13.38
C GLU A 150 -8.38 1.29 -13.10
N LEU A 151 -7.89 1.35 -11.86
CA LEU A 151 -6.64 0.70 -11.45
C LEU A 151 -6.72 -0.82 -11.64
N LEU A 152 -7.82 -1.44 -11.24
CA LEU A 152 -8.00 -2.89 -11.34
C LEU A 152 -8.15 -3.35 -12.80
N LYS A 153 -8.74 -2.55 -13.70
CA LYS A 153 -8.75 -2.83 -15.15
C LYS A 153 -7.34 -2.98 -15.70
N ASP A 154 -6.47 -2.04 -15.36
CA ASP A 154 -5.10 -2.00 -15.85
C ASP A 154 -4.25 -3.13 -15.24
N LEU A 155 -4.62 -3.62 -14.05
CA LEU A 155 -3.93 -4.69 -13.34
C LEU A 155 -4.48 -6.10 -13.62
N ASN A 156 -5.61 -6.23 -14.30
CA ASN A 156 -6.33 -7.50 -14.47
C ASN A 156 -5.40 -8.63 -14.95
N LYS A 157 -5.09 -9.54 -14.03
CA LYS A 157 -4.29 -10.75 -14.23
C LYS A 157 -5.04 -11.91 -13.61
N LYS A 158 -4.98 -13.07 -14.28
CA LYS A 158 -5.44 -14.33 -13.69
C LYS A 158 -4.71 -14.54 -12.36
N ASN A 159 -5.48 -14.84 -11.31
CA ASN A 159 -5.00 -15.14 -9.95
C ASN A 159 -4.47 -13.96 -9.11
N MET A 160 -4.80 -12.72 -9.46
CA MET A 160 -4.58 -11.59 -8.55
C MET A 160 -5.80 -11.42 -7.64
N LEU A 161 -5.57 -11.38 -6.33
CA LEU A 161 -6.61 -11.14 -5.35
C LEU A 161 -6.73 -9.64 -5.06
N ALA A 162 -7.93 -9.19 -4.72
CA ALA A 162 -8.15 -7.86 -4.19
C ALA A 162 -8.98 -7.98 -2.91
N ILE A 163 -8.55 -7.31 -1.85
CA ILE A 163 -9.25 -7.23 -0.56
C ILE A 163 -9.37 -5.78 -0.14
N CYS A 164 -10.40 -5.46 0.65
CA CYS A 164 -10.53 -4.15 1.27
C CYS A 164 -10.04 -4.22 2.71
N GLU A 165 -9.30 -3.20 3.14
CA GLU A 165 -8.73 -3.11 4.49
C GLU A 165 -9.25 -1.87 5.25
N PRO A 166 -10.57 -1.78 5.53
CA PRO A 166 -11.09 -0.70 6.35
C PRO A 166 -10.74 -0.91 7.83
N GLN A 167 -10.25 0.11 8.54
CA GLN A 167 -10.04 0.08 10.01
C GLN A 167 -11.34 0.13 10.85
N ILE A 168 -12.49 0.28 10.20
CA ILE A 168 -13.81 0.49 10.84
C ILE A 168 -14.57 -0.82 11.10
N GLU A 169 -15.59 -0.76 11.96
CA GLU A 169 -16.45 -1.89 12.39
C GLU A 169 -16.75 -2.96 11.32
N LEU A 170 -16.79 -4.24 11.73
CA LEU A 170 -17.03 -5.44 10.90
C LEU A 170 -18.15 -5.30 9.87
N LYS A 171 -19.24 -4.59 10.19
CA LYS A 171 -20.38 -4.35 9.28
C LYS A 171 -19.97 -3.66 7.98
N ASN A 172 -18.93 -2.84 8.02
CA ASN A 172 -18.42 -2.14 6.86
C ASN A 172 -17.58 -3.08 5.98
N HIS A 173 -16.83 -4.05 6.53
CA HIS A 173 -16.08 -5.02 5.74
C HIS A 173 -16.98 -5.80 4.77
N LEU A 174 -18.15 -6.26 5.22
CA LEU A 174 -19.09 -7.00 4.37
C LEU A 174 -19.61 -6.15 3.20
N TRP A 175 -19.87 -4.87 3.43
CA TRP A 175 -20.30 -3.96 2.38
C TRP A 175 -19.19 -3.73 1.34
N HIS A 176 -17.97 -3.48 1.80
CA HIS A 176 -16.80 -3.32 0.93
C HIS A 176 -16.54 -4.58 0.09
N TYR A 177 -16.60 -5.76 0.71
CA TYR A 177 -16.47 -7.04 0.02
C TYR A 177 -17.52 -7.20 -1.09
N LYS A 178 -18.80 -6.91 -0.80
CA LYS A 178 -19.88 -6.99 -1.80
C LYS A 178 -19.65 -6.03 -2.97
N LYS A 179 -19.18 -4.80 -2.69
CA LYS A 179 -18.85 -3.79 -3.70
C LYS A 179 -17.68 -4.23 -4.58
N LEU A 180 -16.56 -4.64 -3.96
CA LEU A 180 -15.38 -5.12 -4.66
C LEU A 180 -15.67 -6.36 -5.50
N ARG A 181 -16.43 -7.33 -4.96
CA ARG A 181 -16.84 -8.52 -5.71
C ARG A 181 -17.65 -8.18 -6.96
N LYS A 182 -18.56 -7.19 -6.87
CA LYS A 182 -19.34 -6.72 -8.03
C LYS A 182 -18.42 -6.07 -9.07
N LEU A 183 -17.46 -5.27 -8.63
CA LEU A 183 -16.50 -4.60 -9.48
C LEU A 183 -15.64 -5.62 -10.23
N VAL A 184 -14.98 -6.54 -9.52
CA VAL A 184 -14.07 -7.55 -10.11
C VAL A 184 -14.79 -8.49 -11.09
N ARG A 185 -16.07 -8.81 -10.86
CA ARG A 185 -16.87 -9.61 -11.80
C ARG A 185 -17.16 -8.93 -13.14
N ASN A 186 -17.06 -7.60 -13.18
CA ASN A 186 -17.34 -6.79 -14.36
C ASN A 186 -16.05 -6.32 -15.07
N LEU A 187 -14.89 -6.89 -14.69
CA LEU A 187 -13.58 -6.65 -15.30
C LEU A 187 -13.16 -7.85 -16.14
#